data_AF-A0A965FXG8-F1
#
_entry.id   AF-A0A965FXG8-F1
#
_cell.length_a   1.000
_cell.length_b   1.000
_cell.length_c   1.000
_cell.angle_alpha   90.00
_cell.angle_beta   90.00
_cell.angle_gamma   90.00
#
_symmetry.space_group_name_H-M   'P 1'
#
loop_
_entity.id
_entity.type
_entity.pdbx_description
1 polymer ?
#
loop_
_entity_poly.entity_id
_entity_poly.type
_entity_poly.pdbx_seq_one_letter_code
_entity_poly.pdbx_strand_id
1 'polypeptide(L)' 'MKPSIAAKLSQLTIRLEELNQLLSSEDATANLDNYRKLTREHAEIGPVVELYRAYRKGEDDIAA' A
#
# COMPACT_ATOMS: atom_id res chain seq x y z
N MET A 1 -12.49 -14.79 -2.08
CA MET A 1 -11.04 -14.81 -1.80
C MET A 1 -10.72 -15.65 -0.56
N LYS A 2 -9.53 -16.29 -0.46
CA LYS A 2 -9.10 -16.96 0.79
C LYS A 2 -8.91 -15.92 1.91
N PRO A 3 -9.42 -16.15 3.15
CA PRO A 3 -9.32 -15.17 4.24
C PRO A 3 -7.88 -14.74 4.56
N SER A 4 -6.92 -15.68 4.51
CA SER A 4 -5.51 -15.39 4.75
C SER A 4 -4.86 -14.49 3.70
N ILE A 5 -5.32 -14.55 2.44
CA ILE A 5 -4.86 -13.67 1.37
C ILE A 5 -5.46 -12.27 1.55
N ALA A 6 -6.77 -12.20 1.85
CA ALA A 6 -7.44 -10.93 2.11
C ALA A 6 -6.79 -10.17 3.29
N ALA A 7 -6.46 -10.87 4.38
CA ALA A 7 -5.76 -10.28 5.51
C ALA A 7 -4.40 -9.69 5.13
N LYS A 8 -3.60 -10.40 4.30
CA LYS A 8 -2.32 -9.91 3.81
C LYS A 8 -2.47 -8.68 2.91
N LEU A 9 -3.43 -8.68 1.99
CA LEU A 9 -3.68 -7.53 1.11
C LEU A 9 -4.17 -6.31 1.90
N SER A 10 -4.97 -6.51 2.95
CA SER A 10 -5.35 -5.46 3.88
C SER A 10 -4.14 -4.88 4.62
N GLN A 11 -3.21 -5.73 5.08
CA GLN A 11 -1.96 -5.27 5.71
C GLN A 11 -1.09 -4.47 4.73
N LEU A 12 -0.98 -4.90 3.47
CA LEU A 12 -0.26 -4.14 2.44
C LEU A 12 -0.89 -2.78 2.17
N THR A 13 -2.22 -2.66 2.28
CA THR A 13 -2.92 -1.38 2.13
C THR A 13 -2.54 -0.42 3.25
N ILE A 14 -2.55 -0.89 4.51
CA ILE A 14 -2.11 -0.10 5.67
C ILE A 14 -0.64 0.31 5.51
N ARG A 15 0.22 -0.63 5.09
CA ARG A 15 1.64 -0.37 4.88
C ARG A 15 1.89 0.70 3.82
N LEU A 16 1.12 0.69 2.72
CA LEU A 16 1.25 1.72 1.69
C LEU A 16 0.90 3.11 2.23
N GLU A 17 -0.11 3.22 3.08
CA GLU A 17 -0.46 4.47 3.75
C GLU A 17 0.64 4.93 4.71
N GLU A 18 1.22 4.03 5.51
CA GLU A 18 2.39 4.34 6.34
C GLU A 18 3.57 4.85 5.50
N LEU A 19 3.89 4.19 4.39
CA LEU A 19 4.96 4.62 3.49
C LEU A 19 4.70 6.00 2.91
N ASN A 20 3.45 6.30 2.52
CA ASN A 20 3.08 7.63 2.07
C ASN A 20 3.33 8.69 3.13
N GLN A 21 2.94 8.43 4.38
CA GLN A 21 3.20 9.36 5.49
C GLN A 21 4.71 9.58 5.69
N LEU A 22 5.47 8.50 5.77
CA LEU A 22 6.93 8.57 5.96
C LEU A 22 7.64 9.32 4.82
N LEU A 23 7.24 9.07 3.57
CA LEU A 23 7.81 9.72 2.39
C LEU A 23 7.39 11.19 2.24
N SER A 24 6.24 11.58 2.81
CA SER A 24 5.75 12.97 2.81
C SER A 24 6.33 13.85 3.92
N SER A 25 7.03 13.24 4.89
CA SER A 25 7.67 13.98 5.99
C SER A 25 8.77 14.93 5.47
N GLU A 26 8.90 16.10 6.09
CA GLU A 26 9.95 17.09 5.76
C GLU A 26 11.37 16.50 5.91
N ASP A 27 11.55 15.57 6.85
CA ASP A 27 12.82 14.89 7.11
C ASP A 27 13.03 13.63 6.26
N ALA A 28 12.10 13.28 5.35
CA ALA A 28 12.16 12.03 4.59
C ALA A 28 13.49 11.87 3.83
N THR A 29 14.06 12.96 3.33
CA THR A 29 15.33 12.97 2.58
C THR A 29 16.55 13.22 3.45
N ALA A 30 16.42 13.43 4.76
CA ALA A 30 17.55 13.60 5.68
C ALA A 30 18.44 12.35 5.73
N ASN A 31 17.86 11.17 5.46
CA ASN A 31 18.59 9.92 5.27
C ASN A 31 18.23 9.30 3.92
N LEU A 32 19.06 9.55 2.90
CA LEU A 32 18.82 9.08 1.53
C LEU A 32 18.86 7.55 1.39
N ASP A 33 19.58 6.84 2.24
CA ASP A 33 19.59 5.37 2.21
C ASP A 33 18.25 4.81 2.70
N ASN A 34 17.68 5.40 3.74
CA ASN A 34 16.34 5.07 4.19
C ASN A 34 15.27 5.47 3.17
N TYR A 35 15.36 6.69 2.63
CA TYR A 35 14.45 7.19 1.61
C TYR A 35 14.36 6.23 0.42
N ARG A 36 15.50 5.80 -0.13
CA ARG A 36 15.53 4.84 -1.26
C ARG A 36 14.87 3.50 -0.93
N LYS A 37 15.01 3.01 0.31
CA LYS A 37 14.34 1.78 0.76
C LYS A 37 12.83 1.97 0.79
N LEU A 38 12.35 3.05 1.40
CA LEU A 38 10.92 3.36 1.50
C LEU A 38 10.29 3.58 0.12
N THR A 39 10.96 4.32 -0.77
CA THR A 39 10.44 4.52 -2.14
C THR A 39 10.39 3.23 -2.94
N ARG A 40 11.34 2.32 -2.74
CA ARG A 40 11.36 1.01 -3.41
C ARG A 40 10.20 0.15 -2.92
N GLU A 41 10.03 0.04 -1.61
CA GLU A 41 8.90 -0.69 -1.01
C GLU A 41 7.56 -0.12 -1.49
N HIS A 42 7.42 1.21 -1.50
CA HIS A 42 6.21 1.88 -1.99
C HIS A 42 5.91 1.52 -3.45
N ALA A 43 6.93 1.56 -4.31
CA ALA A 43 6.80 1.20 -5.72
C ALA A 43 6.46 -0.29 -5.94
N GLU A 44 6.96 -1.18 -5.08
CA GLU A 44 6.70 -2.61 -5.15
C GLU A 44 5.26 -2.96 -4.73
N ILE A 45 4.75 -2.36 -3.64
CA ILE A 45 3.43 -2.71 -3.11
C ILE A 45 2.28 -1.90 -3.71
N GLY A 46 2.56 -0.71 -4.25
CA GLY A 46 1.56 0.20 -4.83
C GLY A 46 0.62 -0.48 -5.84
N PRO A 47 1.14 -1.11 -6.92
CA PRO A 47 0.29 -1.76 -7.91
C PRO A 47 -0.59 -2.89 -7.34
N VAL A 48 -0.11 -3.60 -6.32
CA VAL A 48 -0.85 -4.69 -5.68
C VAL A 48 -2.03 -4.14 -4.87
N VAL A 49 -1.80 -3.06 -4.11
CA VAL A 49 -2.85 -2.39 -3.34
C VAL A 49 -3.92 -1.78 -4.26
N GLU A 50 -3.51 -1.15 -5.36
CA GLU A 50 -4.46 -0.58 -6.34
C GLU A 50 -5.36 -1.65 -6.97
N LEU A 51 -4.80 -2.80 -7.35
CA LEU A 51 -5.60 -3.92 -7.85
C LEU A 51 -6.56 -4.46 -6.79
N TYR A 52 -6.13 -4.54 -5.53
CA TYR A 52 -6.99 -4.98 -4.44
C TYR A 52 -8.13 -4.00 -4.16
N ARG A 53 -7.86 -2.70 -4.17
CA ARG A 53 -8.89 -1.64 -4.05
C ARG A 53 -9.92 -1.73 -5.17
N ALA A 54 -9.46 -1.92 -6.42
CA ALA A 54 -10.35 -2.10 -7.57
C ALA A 54 -11.23 -3.36 -7.43
N TYR A 55 -10.65 -4.48 -6.97
CA TYR A 55 -11.40 -5.70 -6.68
C TYR A 55 -12.49 -5.46 -5.63
N ARG A 56 -12.15 -4.83 -4.50
CA ARG A 56 -13.10 -4.53 -3.42
C ARG A 56 -14.25 -3.64 -3.90
N LYS A 57 -13.93 -2.61 -4.66
CA LYS A 57 -14.95 -1.75 -5.28
C LYS A 57 -15.90 -2.55 -6.17
N GLY A 58 -15.38 -3.46 -7.00
CA GLY A 58 -16.22 -4.33 -7.83
C GLY A 58 -17.11 -5.28 -7.02
N GLU A 59 -16.63 -5.79 -5.88
CA GLU A 59 -17.48 -6.56 -4.95
C GLU A 59 -18.62 -5.72 -4.37
N ASP A 60 -18.31 -4.48 -3.95
CA ASP A 60 -19.29 -3.57 -3.37
C ASP A 60 -20.35 -3.14 -4.42
N ASP A 61 -19.92 -2.87 -5.66
CA ASP A 61 -20.80 -2.52 -6.78
C ASP A 61 -21.76 -3.67 -7.15
N ILE A 62 -21.34 -4.93 -7.03
CA ILE A 62 -22.20 -6.11 -7.26
C ILE A 62 -23.20 -6.31 -6.12
N ALA A 63 -22.84 -5.92 -4.90
CA ALA A 63 -23.67 -6.10 -3.71
C ALA A 63 -24.73 -4.99 -3.52
N ALA A 64 -24.62 -3.89 -4.27
CA ALA A 64 -25.54 -2.75 -4.27
C ALA A 64 -26.81 -3.00 -5.10
#